data_AF-A0A1E5G514-F1
#
_entry.id   AF-A0A1E5G514-F1
#
_cell.length_a   1.000
_cell.length_b   1.000
_cell.length_c   1.000
_cell.angle_alpha   90.00
_cell.angle_beta   90.00
_cell.angle_gamma   90.00
#
_symmetry.space_group_name_H-M   'P 1'
#
loop_
_entity.id
_entity.type
_entity.pdbx_description
1 polymer ?
#
loop_
_entity_poly.entity_id
_entity_poly.type
_entity_poly.pdbx_seq_one_letter_code
_entity_poly.pdbx_strand_id
1 'polypeptide(L)' 'MEVITLNKVSWFKDLLHDRMYQQRFFNDWMLLMTNPEARQTFAQMRDDEMRFIILLQQKIDTMTRPKEAVTISPFK' A
#
# COMPACT_ATOMS: atom_id res chain seq x y z
N MET A 1 9.55 -8.32 -21.86
CA MET A 1 8.45 -8.42 -20.86
C MET A 1 8.94 -8.20 -19.44
N GLU A 2 10.09 -8.74 -19.05
CA GLU A 2 10.66 -8.64 -17.68
C GLU A 2 10.99 -7.21 -17.22
N VAL A 3 11.58 -6.38 -18.10
CA VAL A 3 11.90 -4.96 -17.81
C VAL A 3 10.64 -4.11 -17.55
N ILE A 4 9.54 -4.39 -18.24
CA ILE A 4 8.26 -3.68 -18.04
C ILE A 4 7.68 -4.02 -16.67
N THR A 5 7.84 -5.26 -16.21
CA THR A 5 7.39 -5.70 -14.88
C THR A 5 8.21 -5.05 -13.77
N LEU A 6 9.54 -4.96 -13.92
CA LEU A 6 10.42 -4.26 -12.99
C LEU A 6 10.07 -2.78 -12.84
N ASN A 7 9.86 -2.07 -13.96
CA ASN A 7 9.46 -0.66 -13.94
C ASN A 7 8.10 -0.44 -13.26
N LYS A 8 7.13 -1.34 -13.50
CA LYS A 8 5.83 -1.28 -12.83
C LYS A 8 5.96 -1.45 -11.32
N VAL A 9 6.72 -2.46 -10.86
CA VAL A 9 6.94 -2.69 -9.42
C VAL A 9 7.61 -1.48 -8.77
N SER A 10 8.61 -0.86 -9.43
CA SER A 10 9.22 0.38 -8.94
C SER A 10 8.18 1.49 -8.74
N TRP A 11 7.35 1.72 -9.76
CA TRP A 11 6.33 2.77 -9.71
C TRP A 11 5.29 2.53 -8.59
N PHE A 12 4.90 1.27 -8.37
CA PHE A 12 4.03 0.92 -7.25
C PHE A 12 4.70 1.13 -5.88
N LYS A 13 6.02 0.91 -5.77
CA LYS A 13 6.79 1.18 -4.54
C LYS A 13 6.92 2.68 -4.27
N ASP A 14 7.14 3.49 -5.30
CA ASP A 14 7.18 4.95 -5.17
C ASP A 14 5.82 5.47 -4.70
N LEU A 15 4.73 5.02 -5.33
CA LEU A 15 3.37 5.35 -4.90
C LEU A 15 3.09 4.89 -3.46
N LEU A 16 3.52 3.68 -3.08
CA LEU A 16 3.39 3.19 -1.71
C LEU A 16 4.09 4.11 -0.71
N HIS A 17 5.30 4.58 -1.04
CA HIS A 17 6.05 5.51 -0.20
C HIS A 17 5.28 6.83 0.01
N ASP A 18 4.73 7.40 -1.06
CA ASP A 18 3.94 8.63 -0.99
C ASP A 18 2.68 8.46 -0.12
N ARG A 19 1.98 7.33 -0.25
CA ARG A 19 0.79 7.02 0.56
C ARG A 19 1.13 6.88 2.03
N MET A 20 2.24 6.21 2.36
CA MET A 20 2.75 6.12 3.73
C MET A 20 3.16 7.48 4.30
N TYR A 21 3.71 8.36 3.46
CA TYR A 21 3.98 9.74 3.86
C TYR A 21 2.69 10.50 4.20
N GLN A 22 1.67 10.43 3.35
CA GLN A 22 0.37 11.08 3.60
C GLN A 22 -0.32 10.54 4.85
N GLN A 23 -0.28 9.22 5.07
CA GLN A 23 -0.80 8.61 6.28
C GLN A 23 -0.14 9.21 7.54
N ARG A 24 1.19 9.31 7.56
CA ARG A 24 1.94 9.90 8.69
C ARG A 24 1.59 11.37 8.86
N PHE A 25 1.55 12.14 7.78
CA PHE A 25 1.14 13.54 7.79
C PHE A 25 -0.23 13.73 8.46
N PHE A 26 -1.25 12.98 8.05
CA PHE A 26 -2.58 13.09 8.66
C PHE A 26 -2.57 12.70 10.14
N ASN A 27 -1.82 11.65 10.51
CA ASN A 27 -1.68 11.24 11.90
C ASN A 27 -1.02 12.33 12.76
N ASP A 28 0.03 12.98 12.26
CA ASP A 28 0.71 14.06 12.97
C ASP A 28 -0.21 15.28 13.16
N TRP A 29 -0.99 15.65 12.13
CA TRP A 29 -1.98 16.72 12.25
C TRP A 29 -3.07 16.41 13.26
N MET A 30 -3.54 15.15 13.35
CA MET A 30 -4.52 14.77 14.37
C MET A 30 -4.01 15.05 15.79
N LEU A 31 -2.73 14.81 16.06
CA LEU A 31 -2.13 15.04 17.38
C LEU A 31 -2.12 16.53 17.76
N LEU A 32 -1.89 17.39 16.77
CA LEU A 32 -1.84 18.85 16.95
C LEU A 32 -3.23 19.50 16.94
N MET A 33 -4.25 18.81 16.42
CA MET A 33 -5.57 19.37 16.22
C MET A 33 -6.44 19.32 17.49
N THR A 34 -6.92 20.49 17.90
CA THR A 34 -7.83 20.68 19.05
C THR A 34 -9.30 20.70 18.65
N ASN A 35 -9.61 21.11 17.41
CA ASN A 35 -10.97 21.04 16.87
C ASN A 35 -11.34 19.56 16.61
N PRO A 36 -12.41 19.04 17.24
CA PRO A 36 -12.79 17.63 17.15
C PRO A 36 -13.26 17.23 15.75
N GLU A 37 -13.97 18.10 15.03
CA GLU A 37 -14.45 17.82 13.68
C GLU A 37 -13.29 17.74 12.69
N ALA A 38 -12.37 18.71 12.76
CA ALA A 38 -11.17 18.69 11.93
C ALA A 38 -10.31 17.44 12.23
N ARG A 39 -10.14 17.10 13.52
CA ARG A 39 -9.45 15.87 13.94
C ARG A 39 -10.13 14.62 13.35
N GLN A 40 -11.46 14.57 13.31
CA GLN A 40 -12.20 13.46 12.71
C GLN A 40 -12.00 13.38 11.19
N THR A 41 -11.98 14.52 10.49
CA THR A 41 -11.67 14.55 9.05
C THR A 41 -10.28 13.99 8.76
N PHE A 42 -9.25 14.40 9.52
CA PHE A 42 -7.90 13.84 9.38
C PHE A 42 -7.84 12.34 9.71
N ALA A 43 -8.62 11.88 10.69
CA ALA A 43 -8.72 10.45 10.99
C ALA A 43 -9.27 9.65 9.81
N GLN A 44 -10.32 10.15 9.16
CA GLN A 44 -10.90 9.51 7.98
C GLN A 44 -9.89 9.46 6.82
N MET A 45 -9.20 10.57 6.54
CA MET A 45 -8.16 10.62 5.51
C MET A 45 -7.01 9.64 5.79
N ARG A 46 -6.53 9.58 7.05
CA ARG A 46 -5.50 8.62 7.47
C ARG A 46 -5.94 7.17 7.23
N ASP A 47 -7.18 6.85 7.58
CA ASP A 47 -7.72 5.49 7.44
C ASP A 47 -7.93 5.12 5.97
N ASP A 48 -8.32 6.07 5.13
CA ASP A 48 -8.40 5.87 3.68
C ASP A 48 -7.02 5.62 3.06
N GLU A 49 -5.99 6.40 3.45
CA GLU A 49 -4.61 6.13 3.03
C GLU A 49 -4.14 4.73 3.46
N MET A 50 -4.50 4.29 4.67
CA MET A 50 -4.18 2.93 5.14
C MET A 50 -4.81 1.83 4.26
N ARG A 51 -6.06 2.02 3.81
CA ARG A 51 -6.70 1.08 2.87
C ARG A 51 -5.93 1.00 1.55
N PHE A 52 -5.49 2.14 1.01
CA PHE A 52 -4.67 2.17 -0.20
C PHE A 52 -3.30 1.51 -0.01
N ILE A 53 -2.64 1.76 1.11
CA ILE A 53 -1.36 1.14 1.47
C ILE A 53 -1.47 -0.39 1.44
N ILE A 54 -2.50 -0.95 2.10
CA ILE A 54 -2.72 -2.41 2.14
C ILE A 54 -2.89 -2.98 0.73
N LEU A 55 -3.71 -2.33 -0.11
CA LEU A 55 -3.94 -2.78 -1.49
C LEU A 55 -2.66 -2.72 -2.34
N LEU A 56 -1.85 -1.67 -2.18
CA LEU A 56 -0.58 -1.52 -2.88
C LEU A 56 0.44 -2.58 -2.44
N GLN A 57 0.54 -2.85 -1.15
CA GLN A 57 1.41 -3.90 -0.60
C GLN A 57 1.02 -5.28 -1.17
N GLN A 58 -0.26 -5.65 -1.11
CA GLN A 58 -0.75 -6.91 -1.68
C GLN A 58 -0.47 -7.02 -3.19
N LYS A 59 -0.61 -5.91 -3.92
CA LYS A 59 -0.32 -5.87 -5.35
C LYS A 59 1.16 -6.08 -5.64
N ILE A 60 2.04 -5.38 -4.92
CA ILE A 60 3.50 -5.54 -5.02
C ILE A 60 3.90 -6.98 -4.70
N ASP A 61 3.36 -7.56 -3.63
CA ASP A 61 3.63 -8.94 -3.24
C ASP A 61 3.21 -9.92 -4.35
N THR A 62 2.04 -9.72 -4.94
CA THR A 62 1.55 -10.55 -6.06
C THR A 62 2.46 -10.46 -7.29
N MET A 63 3.03 -9.28 -7.57
CA MET A 63 3.90 -9.06 -8.73
C MET A 63 5.34 -9.55 -8.50
N THR A 64 5.79 -9.63 -7.25
CA THR A 64 7.16 -9.97 -6.88
C THR A 64 7.30 -11.41 -6.37
N ARG A 65 6.20 -12.05 -5.95
CA ARG A 65 6.21 -13.45 -5.54
C ARG A 65 6.63 -14.32 -6.73
N PRO A 66 7.66 -15.18 -6.57
CA PRO A 66 8.01 -16.13 -7.59
C PRO A 66 6.80 -17.04 -7.87
N LYS A 67 6.47 -17.24 -9.15
CA LYS A 67 5.43 -18.19 -9.53
C LYS A 67 5.95 -19.58 -9.20
N GLU A 68 5.55 -20.13 -8.06
CA GLU A 68 5.75 -21.55 -7.80
C GLU A 68 5.03 -22.33 -8.91
N ALA A 69 5.79 -23.13 -9.66
CA ALA A 69 5.21 -24.09 -10.58
C ALA A 69 4.40 -25.08 -9.72
N VAL A 70 3.08 -25.07 -9.86
CA VAL A 70 2.23 -26.10 -9.25
C VAL A 70 2.62 -27.42 -9.89
N THR A 71 3.56 -28.14 -9.29
CA THR A 71 3.81 -29.54 -9.60
C THR A 71 2.63 -30.32 -9.05
N ILE A 72 1.59 -30.45 -9.86
CA ILE A 72 0.55 -31.43 -9.63
C ILE A 72 1.25 -32.79 -9.74
N SER A 73 1.56 -33.40 -8.59
CA SER A 73 1.99 -34.79 -8.57
C SER A 73 0.86 -35.63 -9.17
N PRO A 74 1.09 -36.38 -10.25
CA PRO A 74 0.03 -37.14 -10.92
C PRO A 74 -0.41 -38.39 -10.15
N PHE A 75 0.17 -38.64 -8.97
CA PHE A 75 -0.13 -39.83 -8.19
C PHE A 75 -0.66 -39.42 -6.80
N LYS A 76 -1.99 -39.46 -6.70
CA LYS A 76 -2.75 -39.64 -5.46
C LYS A 76 -3.28 -41.08 -5.47
#